data_AF-I3Y9J4-F1
#
_entry.id   AF-I3Y9J4-F1
#
_cell.length_a   1.000
_cell.length_b   1.000
_cell.length_c   1.000
_cell.angle_alpha   90.00
_cell.angle_beta   90.00
_cell.angle_gamma   90.00
#
_symmetry.space_group_name_H-M   'P 1'
#
loop_
_entity.id
_entity.type
_entity.pdbx_description
1 polymer ?
#
loop_
_entity_poly.entity_id
_entity_poly.type
_entity_poly.pdbx_seq_one_letter_code
_entity_poly.pdbx_strand_id
1 'polypeptide(L)'
;MKHGYSLLLGEYIDAKHIEYHDCKAFQIVCPACYEPVFKVERGSEDSAVEYLSHYPETKSEPEACELRVKKISIAEKNGHNTKARSQRLEYFLSVLRQMIGKHSMYQKGYEKSQTQLNRSKALKWFRDVAHEHQQEQKFGKPEFYAFAEEYVADIIEMGGVIKTAFSLSVQKRIAFDIWNYLMSIKGRDNYNFLFNHAYLVVMSRLQQSNDQRGWSIDEEFLASCMAKLVTTSKNRGMMILSEMGNTPIGPPFAIEGSNFFNKAVSEIMHEMVGTLLALPYFEWLKNIERSEAH
;
A
#
# COMPACT_ATOMS: atom_id res chain seq x y z
N MET A 1 -16.81 -15.75 8.57
CA MET A 1 -16.85 -16.16 7.16
C MET A 1 -16.06 -17.44 6.99
N LYS A 2 -16.44 -18.33 6.06
CA LYS A 2 -15.75 -19.63 5.89
C LYS A 2 -14.45 -19.52 5.08
N HIS A 3 -14.42 -18.64 4.09
CA HIS A 3 -13.26 -18.46 3.22
C HIS A 3 -12.70 -17.05 3.32
N GLY A 4 -11.38 -16.94 3.27
CA GLY A 4 -10.63 -15.70 3.04
C GLY A 4 -9.93 -15.76 1.70
N TYR A 5 -9.25 -14.70 1.32
CA TYR A 5 -8.40 -14.65 0.13
C TYR A 5 -6.98 -14.27 0.54
N SER A 6 -5.99 -15.06 0.15
CA SER A 6 -4.58 -14.71 0.40
C SER A 6 -4.10 -13.73 -0.67
N LEU A 7 -3.60 -12.55 -0.29
CA LEU A 7 -3.00 -11.64 -1.27
C LEU A 7 -1.71 -12.20 -1.89
N LEU A 8 -0.95 -12.98 -1.13
CA LEU A 8 0.34 -13.51 -1.57
C LEU A 8 0.19 -14.76 -2.45
N LEU A 9 -0.62 -15.72 -2.01
CA LEU A 9 -0.90 -16.93 -2.79
C LEU A 9 -1.91 -16.65 -3.91
N GLY A 10 -2.79 -15.66 -3.71
CA GLY A 10 -3.90 -15.24 -4.58
C GLY A 10 -4.84 -16.37 -4.92
N GLU A 11 -5.27 -17.04 -3.85
CA GLU A 11 -6.26 -18.09 -3.85
C GLU A 11 -7.19 -17.92 -2.65
N TYR A 12 -8.36 -18.54 -2.73
CA TYR A 12 -9.30 -18.61 -1.62
C TYR A 12 -8.87 -19.70 -0.65
N ILE A 13 -8.87 -19.39 0.64
CA ILE A 13 -8.43 -20.30 1.69
C ILE A 13 -9.58 -20.51 2.67
N ASP A 14 -9.90 -21.78 2.92
CA ASP A 14 -10.89 -22.18 3.92
C ASP A 14 -10.28 -22.01 5.32
N ALA A 15 -11.05 -21.44 6.25
CA ALA A 15 -10.63 -21.24 7.63
C ALA A 15 -10.10 -22.52 8.31
N LYS A 16 -10.58 -23.70 7.88
CA LYS A 16 -10.13 -25.01 8.39
C LYS A 16 -8.71 -25.42 8.01
N HIS A 17 -8.09 -24.72 7.08
CA HIS A 17 -6.79 -25.09 6.48
C HIS A 17 -5.66 -24.13 6.85
N ILE A 18 -5.95 -23.17 7.70
CA ILE A 18 -4.98 -22.19 8.16
C ILE A 18 -5.07 -22.09 9.67
N GLU A 19 -4.01 -21.60 10.26
CA GLU A 19 -3.95 -21.21 11.64
C GLU A 19 -4.16 -19.71 11.80
N TYR A 20 -4.32 -19.28 13.05
CA TYR A 20 -4.40 -17.85 13.36
C TYR A 20 -3.20 -17.07 12.84
N HIS A 21 -2.00 -17.66 12.88
CA HIS A 21 -0.77 -16.95 12.51
C HIS A 21 -0.60 -16.76 10.99
N ASP A 22 -1.06 -17.74 10.21
CA ASP A 22 -1.10 -17.75 8.75
C ASP A 22 -1.81 -16.53 8.17
N CYS A 23 -2.81 -15.99 8.89
CA CYS A 23 -3.59 -14.83 8.45
C CYS A 23 -2.69 -13.62 8.15
N LYS A 24 -1.70 -13.35 9.01
CA LYS A 24 -0.69 -12.29 8.79
C LYS A 24 0.31 -12.68 7.71
N ALA A 25 0.83 -13.91 7.79
CA ALA A 25 1.91 -14.40 6.95
C ALA A 25 1.54 -14.34 5.46
N PHE A 26 0.38 -14.88 5.14
CA PHE A 26 -0.14 -14.97 3.78
C PHE A 26 -1.01 -13.77 3.40
N GLN A 27 -1.07 -12.75 4.27
CA GLN A 27 -1.87 -11.54 4.10
C GLN A 27 -3.33 -11.88 3.72
N ILE A 28 -4.02 -12.64 4.58
CA ILE A 28 -5.39 -13.09 4.34
C ILE A 28 -6.37 -11.93 4.57
N VAL A 29 -7.22 -11.69 3.58
CA VAL A 29 -8.25 -10.65 3.59
C VAL A 29 -9.64 -11.21 3.33
N CYS A 30 -10.66 -10.42 3.66
CA CYS A 30 -12.02 -10.65 3.22
C CYS A 30 -12.09 -10.45 1.69
N PRO A 31 -12.61 -11.41 0.91
CA PRO A 31 -12.68 -11.27 -0.55
C PRO A 31 -13.67 -10.21 -1.04
N ALA A 32 -14.57 -9.73 -0.16
CA ALA A 32 -15.58 -8.73 -0.52
C ALA A 32 -15.08 -7.29 -0.35
N CYS A 33 -14.43 -6.99 0.78
CA CYS A 33 -13.97 -5.64 1.12
C CYS A 33 -12.45 -5.48 1.16
N TYR A 34 -11.70 -6.58 0.93
CA TYR A 34 -10.24 -6.63 1.03
C TYR A 34 -9.67 -6.20 2.39
N GLU A 35 -10.50 -6.13 3.44
CA GLU A 35 -10.02 -5.85 4.79
C GLU A 35 -9.33 -7.08 5.41
N PRO A 36 -8.31 -6.90 6.26
CA PRO A 36 -7.63 -8.00 6.93
C PRO A 36 -8.59 -8.77 7.83
N VAL A 37 -8.45 -10.10 7.82
CA VAL A 37 -9.24 -11.00 8.67
C VAL A 37 -8.33 -11.93 9.47
N PHE A 38 -8.87 -12.53 10.51
CA PHE A 38 -8.15 -13.48 11.37
C PHE A 38 -9.00 -14.72 11.66
N LYS A 39 -8.36 -15.86 11.91
CA LYS A 39 -9.03 -17.11 12.26
C LYS A 39 -9.65 -17.05 13.66
N VAL A 40 -10.81 -17.66 13.82
CA VAL A 40 -11.48 -17.84 15.11
C VAL A 40 -11.94 -19.28 15.20
N GLU A 41 -11.69 -19.88 16.36
CA GLU A 41 -12.15 -21.21 16.69
C GLU A 41 -13.10 -21.10 17.88
N ARG A 42 -14.25 -21.78 17.77
CA ARG A 42 -15.28 -21.80 18.82
C ARG A 42 -15.78 -23.22 19.04
N GLY A 43 -15.60 -23.74 20.25
CA GLY A 43 -16.07 -25.07 20.63
C GLY A 43 -15.04 -25.83 21.47
N SER A 44 -15.37 -27.06 21.85
CA SER A 44 -14.40 -28.07 22.29
C SER A 44 -13.70 -28.70 21.09
N GLU A 45 -12.56 -29.37 21.29
CA GLU A 45 -11.75 -30.00 20.22
C GLU A 45 -12.59 -30.87 19.28
N ASP A 46 -13.56 -31.64 19.81
CA ASP A 46 -14.42 -32.53 19.01
C ASP A 46 -15.55 -31.81 18.24
N SER A 47 -15.76 -30.50 18.45
CA SER A 47 -16.85 -29.73 17.84
C SER A 47 -16.46 -28.28 17.53
N ALA A 48 -15.19 -28.05 17.17
CA ALA A 48 -14.68 -26.72 16.89
C ALA A 48 -15.30 -26.17 15.59
N VAL A 49 -15.94 -25.01 15.70
CA VAL A 49 -16.38 -24.21 14.56
C VAL A 49 -15.28 -23.22 14.22
N GLU A 50 -14.67 -23.40 13.06
CA GLU A 50 -13.58 -22.57 12.54
C GLU A 50 -14.10 -21.57 11.51
N TYR A 51 -13.77 -20.30 11.68
CA TYR A 51 -14.21 -19.23 10.77
C TYR A 51 -13.26 -18.03 10.82
N LEU A 52 -13.26 -17.22 9.77
CA LEU A 52 -12.55 -15.95 9.73
C LEU A 52 -13.44 -14.79 10.21
N SER A 53 -12.84 -13.84 10.91
CA SER A 53 -13.49 -12.62 11.42
C SER A 53 -12.69 -11.37 11.05
N HIS A 54 -13.40 -10.25 10.87
CA HIS A 54 -12.76 -8.93 10.76
C HIS A 54 -12.25 -8.45 12.12
N TYR A 55 -11.19 -7.65 12.09
CA TYR A 55 -10.75 -6.86 13.25
C TYR A 55 -11.82 -5.84 13.65
N PRO A 56 -12.00 -5.56 14.96
CA PRO A 56 -13.07 -4.69 15.42
C PRO A 56 -13.09 -3.31 14.75
N GLU A 57 -14.31 -2.79 14.59
CA GLU A 57 -14.61 -1.48 14.00
C GLU A 57 -13.84 -0.36 14.73
N THR A 58 -13.13 0.44 13.95
CA THR A 58 -13.11 1.89 14.19
C THR A 58 -14.46 2.40 13.72
N LYS A 59 -15.12 3.26 14.50
CA LYS A 59 -16.55 3.66 14.48
C LYS A 59 -17.23 4.07 13.14
N SER A 60 -16.59 3.90 12.00
CA SER A 60 -17.09 4.26 10.68
C SER A 60 -17.06 3.03 9.76
N GLU A 61 -18.24 2.62 9.27
CA GLU A 61 -18.50 1.77 8.08
C GLU A 61 -19.09 0.34 8.31
N PRO A 62 -19.68 -0.29 7.27
CA PRO A 62 -21.11 -0.29 7.00
C PRO A 62 -21.70 -1.69 7.23
N GLU A 63 -23.03 -1.77 7.29
CA GLU A 63 -23.78 -3.01 7.54
C GLU A 63 -23.68 -4.05 6.41
N ALA A 64 -23.01 -3.73 5.29
CA ALA A 64 -23.10 -4.42 4.00
C ALA A 64 -22.08 -5.55 3.74
N CYS A 65 -21.10 -5.80 4.61
CA CYS A 65 -20.35 -7.06 4.53
C CYS A 65 -21.20 -8.15 5.21
N GLU A 66 -22.20 -8.66 4.47
CA GLU A 66 -23.40 -9.41 4.93
C GLU A 66 -23.15 -10.69 5.77
N LEU A 67 -21.89 -11.03 6.06
CA LEU A 67 -21.51 -12.11 6.97
C LEU A 67 -21.30 -11.64 8.42
N ARG A 68 -21.78 -10.44 8.79
CA ARG A 68 -21.88 -10.00 10.19
C ARG A 68 -22.82 -10.93 10.94
N VAL A 69 -22.25 -12.00 11.47
CA VAL A 69 -22.42 -12.55 12.82
C VAL A 69 -23.54 -11.86 13.62
N LYS A 70 -24.80 -12.05 13.23
CA LYS A 70 -25.98 -11.46 13.90
C LYS A 70 -26.29 -12.12 15.25
N LYS A 71 -25.37 -12.93 15.79
CA LYS A 71 -25.58 -13.80 16.97
C LYS A 71 -24.41 -13.81 17.98
N ILE A 72 -23.56 -12.80 18.02
CA ILE A 72 -22.50 -12.71 19.05
C ILE A 72 -22.71 -11.45 19.89
N SER A 73 -22.92 -11.66 21.19
CA SER A 73 -23.12 -10.62 22.20
C SER A 73 -21.86 -9.77 22.37
N ILE A 74 -22.01 -8.54 22.89
CA ILE A 74 -20.88 -7.63 23.20
C ILE A 74 -19.90 -8.29 24.19
N ALA A 75 -20.42 -9.11 25.12
CA ALA A 75 -19.61 -9.87 26.06
C ALA A 75 -18.77 -10.97 25.38
N GLU A 76 -19.36 -11.72 24.44
CA GLU A 76 -18.62 -12.70 23.63
C GLU A 76 -17.59 -12.02 22.70
N LYS A 77 -17.93 -10.88 22.09
CA LYS A 77 -16.96 -10.07 21.31
C LYS A 77 -15.75 -9.70 22.16
N ASN A 78 -15.97 -9.20 23.38
CA ASN A 78 -14.89 -8.82 24.29
C ASN A 78 -14.10 -10.03 24.82
N GLY A 79 -14.76 -11.16 25.06
CA GLY A 79 -14.12 -12.42 25.45
C GLY A 79 -13.19 -12.98 24.36
N HIS A 80 -13.63 -12.96 23.10
CA HIS A 80 -12.80 -13.38 21.96
C HIS A 80 -11.67 -12.40 21.64
N ASN A 81 -11.90 -11.09 21.77
CA ASN A 81 -10.87 -10.04 21.60
C ASN A 81 -9.72 -10.16 22.61
N THR A 82 -9.99 -10.72 23.79
CA THR A 82 -8.96 -10.94 24.82
C THR A 82 -8.09 -12.17 24.50
N LYS A 83 -8.64 -13.16 23.77
CA LYS A 83 -7.93 -14.36 23.29
C LYS A 83 -7.16 -14.14 21.98
N ALA A 84 -7.56 -13.19 21.13
CA ALA A 84 -6.87 -12.79 19.89
C ALA A 84 -5.52 -12.05 20.13
N ARG A 85 -4.89 -12.22 21.30
CA ARG A 85 -3.86 -11.32 21.84
C ARG A 85 -2.49 -11.40 21.18
N SER A 86 -2.29 -12.27 20.19
CA SER A 86 -0.97 -12.47 19.56
C SER A 86 -0.85 -11.98 18.11
N GLN A 87 -1.94 -11.54 17.46
CA GLN A 87 -1.85 -10.73 16.22
C GLN A 87 -2.71 -9.48 16.33
N ARG A 88 -2.06 -8.37 16.68
CA ARG A 88 -2.59 -7.02 16.49
C ARG A 88 -2.65 -6.72 14.99
N LEU A 89 -3.70 -6.04 14.52
CA LEU A 89 -3.81 -5.51 13.15
C LEU A 89 -2.54 -4.77 12.70
N GLU A 90 -1.88 -4.09 13.64
CA GLU A 90 -0.56 -3.45 13.46
C GLU A 90 0.51 -4.39 12.89
N TYR A 91 0.52 -5.67 13.27
CA TYR A 91 1.47 -6.66 12.76
C TYR A 91 1.13 -7.13 11.34
N PHE A 92 -0.15 -7.21 10.98
CA PHE A 92 -0.57 -7.46 9.58
C PHE A 92 -0.08 -6.32 8.68
N LEU A 93 -0.32 -5.09 9.14
CA LEU A 93 0.08 -3.87 8.47
C LEU A 93 1.60 -3.74 8.34
N SER A 94 2.36 -4.18 9.34
CA SER A 94 3.80 -3.96 9.39
C SER A 94 4.59 -4.78 8.37
N VAL A 95 4.07 -5.90 7.88
CA VAL A 95 4.75 -6.76 6.90
C VAL A 95 5.13 -5.99 5.64
N LEU A 96 4.17 -5.30 5.02
CA LEU A 96 4.40 -4.52 3.81
C LEU A 96 5.44 -3.41 4.05
N ARG A 97 5.35 -2.71 5.20
CA ARG A 97 6.30 -1.65 5.56
C ARG A 97 7.71 -2.18 5.78
N GLN A 98 7.84 -3.36 6.39
CA GLN A 98 9.14 -4.01 6.58
C GLN A 98 9.75 -4.43 5.23
N MET A 99 8.95 -4.95 4.31
CA MET A 99 9.42 -5.30 2.96
C MET A 99 9.92 -4.06 2.21
N ILE A 100 9.12 -2.99 2.15
CA ILE A 100 9.52 -1.72 1.53
C ILE A 100 10.70 -1.08 2.28
N GLY A 101 10.73 -1.21 3.60
CA GLY A 101 11.77 -0.68 4.47
C GLY A 101 13.16 -1.26 4.23
N LYS A 102 13.26 -2.40 3.54
CA LYS A 102 14.54 -2.99 3.09
C LYS A 102 15.10 -2.33 1.84
N HIS A 103 14.39 -1.37 1.23
CA HIS A 103 14.88 -0.63 0.07
C HIS A 103 16.23 0.04 0.39
N SER A 104 17.15 0.04 -0.58
CA SER A 104 18.55 0.46 -0.41
C SER A 104 18.71 1.90 0.08
N MET A 105 17.72 2.77 -0.16
CA MET A 105 17.70 4.15 0.33
C MET A 105 17.60 4.26 1.87
N TYR A 106 17.12 3.23 2.55
CA TYR A 106 16.90 3.22 4.00
C TYR A 106 18.05 2.55 4.77
N GLN A 107 19.30 2.89 4.44
CA GLN A 107 20.49 2.32 5.08
C GLN A 107 20.49 2.42 6.62
N LYS A 108 19.81 3.43 7.17
CA LYS A 108 19.70 3.70 8.62
C LYS A 108 18.28 3.48 9.17
N GLY A 109 17.44 2.74 8.45
CA GLY A 109 16.01 2.62 8.72
C GLY A 109 15.17 3.72 8.06
N TYR A 110 13.85 3.54 8.08
CA TYR A 110 12.87 4.42 7.42
C TYR A 110 12.14 5.36 8.40
N GLU A 111 12.30 5.17 9.70
CA GLU A 111 11.48 5.82 10.73
C GLU A 111 11.65 7.34 10.71
N LYS A 112 12.89 7.83 10.56
CA LYS A 112 13.20 9.26 10.55
C LYS A 112 12.58 9.96 9.35
N SER A 113 12.75 9.41 8.16
CA SER A 113 12.22 10.00 6.91
C SER A 113 10.70 9.94 6.88
N GLN A 114 10.10 8.83 7.29
CA GLN A 114 8.64 8.69 7.40
C GLN A 114 8.06 9.68 8.43
N THR A 115 8.72 9.84 9.59
CA THR A 115 8.31 10.82 10.60
C THR A 115 8.38 12.25 10.06
N GLN A 116 9.43 12.59 9.32
CA GLN A 116 9.59 13.91 8.73
C GLN A 116 8.47 14.21 7.72
N LEU A 117 8.19 13.30 6.80
CA LEU A 117 7.14 13.47 5.79
C LEU A 117 5.75 13.57 6.44
N ASN A 118 5.47 12.74 7.45
CA ASN A 118 4.20 12.75 8.17
C ASN A 118 3.95 14.02 9.00
N ARG A 119 5.00 14.80 9.32
CA ARG A 119 4.85 16.10 9.99
C ARG A 119 4.41 17.21 9.03
N SER A 120 4.65 17.08 7.72
CA SER A 120 4.19 18.08 6.76
C SER A 120 2.68 18.00 6.57
N LYS A 121 1.98 19.04 7.01
CA LYS A 121 0.52 19.15 6.87
C LYS A 121 0.08 19.27 5.41
N ALA A 122 0.88 19.93 4.58
CA ALA A 122 0.59 20.09 3.15
C ALA A 122 0.80 18.78 2.40
N LEU A 123 1.90 18.06 2.67
CA LEU A 123 2.14 16.74 2.09
C LEU A 123 1.07 15.74 2.54
N LYS A 124 0.65 15.78 3.82
CA LYS A 124 -0.48 14.99 4.29
C LYS A 124 -1.75 15.28 3.48
N TRP A 125 -2.12 16.54 3.31
CA TRP A 125 -3.28 16.90 2.49
C TRP A 125 -3.15 16.41 1.05
N PHE A 126 -1.98 16.59 0.43
CA PHE A 126 -1.72 16.14 -0.93
C PHE A 126 -1.92 14.63 -1.08
N ARG A 127 -1.37 13.86 -0.14
CA ARG A 127 -1.53 12.41 -0.07
C ARG A 127 -2.97 11.98 0.20
N ASP A 128 -3.68 12.74 1.04
CA ASP A 128 -5.07 12.44 1.39
C ASP A 128 -5.99 12.62 0.17
N VAL A 129 -5.83 13.72 -0.57
CA VAL A 129 -6.54 13.97 -1.85
C VAL A 129 -6.20 12.92 -2.89
N ALA A 130 -4.92 12.53 -3.01
CA ALA A 130 -4.51 11.48 -3.93
C ALA A 130 -5.18 10.13 -3.59
N HIS A 131 -5.29 9.78 -2.30
CA HIS A 131 -5.96 8.53 -1.89
C HIS A 131 -7.46 8.56 -2.21
N GLU A 132 -8.12 9.65 -1.84
CA GLU A 132 -9.56 9.83 -2.08
C GLU A 132 -9.89 9.73 -3.57
N HIS A 133 -9.11 10.41 -4.41
CA HIS A 133 -9.26 10.33 -5.86
C HIS A 133 -9.09 8.88 -6.37
N GLN A 134 -8.09 8.15 -5.88
CA GLN A 134 -7.86 6.75 -6.28
C GLN A 134 -8.99 5.81 -5.84
N GLN A 135 -9.55 6.02 -4.63
CA GLN A 135 -10.71 5.29 -4.14
C GLN A 135 -11.95 5.56 -5.00
N GLU A 136 -12.17 6.82 -5.40
CA GLU A 136 -13.31 7.22 -6.23
C GLU A 136 -13.24 6.66 -7.65
N GLN A 137 -12.04 6.67 -8.25
CA GLN A 137 -11.82 6.12 -9.60
C GLN A 137 -12.06 4.61 -9.69
N LYS A 138 -12.03 3.89 -8.56
CA LYS A 138 -12.20 2.43 -8.49
C LYS A 138 -11.32 1.70 -9.51
N PHE A 139 -10.03 1.98 -9.42
CA PHE A 139 -9.05 1.54 -10.39
C PHE A 139 -9.12 0.03 -10.66
N GLY A 140 -9.58 -0.31 -11.86
CA GLY A 140 -9.85 -1.69 -12.25
C GLY A 140 -8.57 -2.46 -12.55
N LYS A 141 -8.73 -3.77 -12.69
CA LYS A 141 -7.61 -4.67 -13.03
C LYS A 141 -6.96 -4.33 -14.37
N PRO A 142 -7.72 -4.06 -15.47
CA PRO A 142 -7.11 -3.68 -16.75
C PRO A 142 -6.27 -2.40 -16.65
N GLU A 143 -6.79 -1.38 -15.97
CA GLU A 143 -6.13 -0.08 -15.81
C GLU A 143 -4.86 -0.22 -14.97
N PHE A 144 -4.91 -0.96 -13.85
CA PHE A 144 -3.72 -1.24 -13.06
C PHE A 144 -2.66 -2.00 -13.87
N TYR A 145 -3.08 -2.97 -14.69
CA TYR A 145 -2.16 -3.77 -15.48
C TYR A 145 -1.48 -2.94 -16.57
N ALA A 146 -2.19 -1.97 -17.16
CA ALA A 146 -1.60 -1.01 -18.10
C ALA A 146 -0.52 -0.16 -17.43
N PHE A 147 -0.78 0.39 -16.23
CA PHE A 147 0.24 1.12 -15.46
C PHE A 147 1.44 0.26 -15.07
N ALA A 148 1.20 -0.99 -14.69
CA ALA A 148 2.27 -1.93 -14.40
C ALA A 148 3.12 -2.25 -15.63
N GLU A 149 2.52 -2.32 -16.81
CA GLU A 149 3.22 -2.54 -18.07
C GLU A 149 4.04 -1.33 -18.51
N GLU A 150 3.51 -0.12 -18.32
CA GLU A 150 4.24 1.13 -18.53
C GLU A 150 5.50 1.18 -17.63
N TYR A 151 5.35 0.92 -16.32
CA TYR A 151 6.48 0.85 -15.40
C TYR A 151 7.55 -0.16 -15.81
N VAL A 152 7.12 -1.35 -16.26
CA VAL A 152 8.04 -2.39 -16.73
C VAL A 152 8.78 -1.92 -17.99
N ALA A 153 8.09 -1.28 -18.92
CA ALA A 153 8.69 -0.75 -20.14
C ALA A 153 9.75 0.31 -19.81
N ASP A 154 9.43 1.24 -18.90
CA ASP A 154 10.35 2.31 -18.48
C ASP A 154 11.61 1.75 -17.81
N ILE A 155 11.46 0.74 -16.94
CA ILE A 155 12.61 0.05 -16.34
C ILE A 155 13.49 -0.60 -17.42
N ILE A 156 12.89 -1.27 -18.40
CA ILE A 156 13.62 -1.95 -19.48
C ILE A 156 14.35 -0.94 -20.35
N GLU A 157 13.71 0.18 -20.71
CA GLU A 157 14.32 1.25 -21.49
C GLU A 157 15.55 1.84 -20.78
N MET A 158 15.48 1.96 -19.46
CA MET A 158 16.59 2.38 -18.60
C MET A 158 17.66 1.29 -18.35
N GLY A 159 17.56 0.13 -19.02
CA GLY A 159 18.48 -0.99 -18.90
C GLY A 159 18.33 -1.81 -17.61
N GLY A 160 17.25 -1.59 -16.87
CA GLY A 160 16.91 -2.32 -15.66
C GLY A 160 16.11 -3.59 -15.93
N VAL A 161 15.95 -4.42 -14.89
CA VAL A 161 15.08 -5.60 -14.92
C VAL A 161 14.41 -5.75 -13.56
N ILE A 162 13.11 -6.05 -13.55
CA ILE A 162 12.40 -6.44 -12.34
C ILE A 162 12.80 -7.88 -11.96
N LYS A 163 13.80 -8.00 -11.09
CA LYS A 163 14.31 -9.30 -10.62
C LYS A 163 13.46 -9.80 -9.47
N THR A 164 12.55 -10.72 -9.75
CA THR A 164 11.75 -11.39 -8.72
C THR A 164 11.67 -12.89 -8.97
N ALA A 165 11.33 -13.65 -7.93
CA ALA A 165 11.23 -15.11 -8.01
C ALA A 165 9.98 -15.60 -8.76
N PHE A 166 8.93 -14.78 -8.81
CA PHE A 166 7.69 -15.08 -9.53
C PHE A 166 7.73 -14.55 -10.97
N SER A 167 6.87 -15.11 -11.83
CA SER A 167 6.63 -14.51 -13.14
C SER A 167 5.98 -13.13 -13.00
N LEU A 168 6.19 -12.27 -14.00
CA LEU A 168 5.63 -10.91 -13.99
C LEU A 168 4.09 -10.91 -13.92
N SER A 169 3.42 -11.91 -14.51
CA SER A 169 1.95 -12.01 -14.42
C SER A 169 1.47 -12.27 -12.99
N VAL A 170 2.17 -13.14 -12.25
CA VAL A 170 1.89 -13.40 -10.84
C VAL A 170 2.18 -12.16 -10.01
N GLN A 171 3.28 -11.44 -10.30
CA GLN A 171 3.60 -10.18 -9.62
C GLN A 171 2.54 -9.10 -9.82
N LYS A 172 2.09 -8.89 -11.05
CA LYS A 172 1.01 -7.93 -11.36
C LYS A 172 -0.27 -8.26 -10.60
N ARG A 173 -0.62 -9.55 -10.48
CA ARG A 173 -1.78 -9.98 -9.68
C ARG A 173 -1.58 -9.68 -8.19
N ILE A 174 -0.47 -10.09 -7.58
CA ILE A 174 -0.21 -9.83 -6.15
C ILE A 174 -0.21 -8.32 -5.86
N ALA A 175 0.45 -7.54 -6.71
CA ALA A 175 0.51 -6.08 -6.58
C ALA A 175 -0.90 -5.44 -6.67
N PHE A 176 -1.74 -5.90 -7.60
CA PHE A 176 -3.13 -5.43 -7.72
C PHE A 176 -3.98 -5.81 -6.50
N ASP A 177 -3.82 -7.03 -5.98
CA ASP A 177 -4.56 -7.47 -4.80
C ASP A 177 -4.15 -6.64 -3.57
N ILE A 178 -2.86 -6.34 -3.41
CA ILE A 178 -2.36 -5.42 -2.37
C ILE A 178 -2.88 -4.01 -2.61
N TRP A 179 -2.92 -3.52 -3.86
CA TRP A 179 -3.48 -2.21 -4.19
C TRP A 179 -4.93 -2.07 -3.71
N ASN A 180 -5.77 -3.06 -3.97
CA ASN A 180 -7.16 -3.08 -3.49
C ASN A 180 -7.23 -3.00 -1.95
N TYR A 181 -6.34 -3.73 -1.26
CA TYR A 181 -6.22 -3.61 0.19
C TYR A 181 -5.82 -2.19 0.64
N LEU A 182 -4.85 -1.55 -0.02
CA LEU A 182 -4.42 -0.18 0.29
C LEU A 182 -5.55 0.86 0.13
N MET A 183 -6.52 0.56 -0.73
CA MET A 183 -7.73 1.38 -0.90
C MET A 183 -8.80 1.12 0.18
N SER A 184 -8.63 0.13 1.06
CA SER A 184 -9.52 -0.07 2.21
C SER A 184 -9.21 0.90 3.36
N ILE A 185 -10.17 1.09 4.28
CA ILE A 185 -9.96 1.91 5.49
C ILE A 185 -8.77 1.39 6.30
N LYS A 186 -8.69 0.07 6.50
CA LYS A 186 -7.61 -0.54 7.27
C LYS A 186 -6.26 -0.47 6.54
N GLY A 187 -6.26 -0.37 5.22
CA GLY A 187 -5.05 -0.21 4.41
C GLY A 187 -4.44 1.20 4.42
N ARG A 188 -5.16 2.21 4.93
CA ARG A 188 -4.76 3.63 4.81
C ARG A 188 -3.36 3.94 5.33
N ASP A 189 -2.95 3.37 6.46
CA ASP A 189 -1.62 3.65 6.99
C ASP A 189 -0.50 3.03 6.15
N ASN A 190 -0.77 1.89 5.51
CA ASN A 190 0.15 1.27 4.56
C ASN A 190 0.20 2.05 3.25
N TYR A 191 -0.94 2.57 2.79
CA TYR A 191 -0.97 3.51 1.67
C TYR A 191 -0.11 4.73 1.98
N ASN A 192 -0.27 5.32 3.17
CA ASN A 192 0.49 6.51 3.57
C ASN A 192 2.00 6.25 3.56
N PHE A 193 2.41 5.07 4.03
CA PHE A 193 3.80 4.65 4.03
C PHE A 193 4.35 4.47 2.61
N LEU A 194 3.62 3.75 1.75
CA LEU A 194 4.01 3.50 0.37
C LEU A 194 4.07 4.80 -0.44
N PHE A 195 3.10 5.69 -0.27
CA PHE A 195 3.11 7.01 -0.89
C PHE A 195 4.35 7.82 -0.48
N ASN A 196 4.66 7.87 0.81
CA ASN A 196 5.86 8.56 1.31
C ASN A 196 7.15 7.94 0.75
N HIS A 197 7.20 6.61 0.62
CA HIS A 197 8.34 5.93 0.02
C HIS A 197 8.49 6.32 -1.45
N ALA A 198 7.43 6.17 -2.25
CA ALA A 198 7.41 6.53 -3.66
C ALA A 198 7.77 8.01 -3.87
N TYR A 199 7.24 8.90 -3.03
CA TYR A 199 7.61 10.32 -3.02
C TYR A 199 9.11 10.55 -2.88
N LEU A 200 9.77 9.85 -1.95
CA LEU A 200 11.22 9.96 -1.77
C LEU A 200 12.00 9.37 -2.95
N VAL A 201 11.52 8.27 -3.55
CA VAL A 201 12.15 7.68 -4.73
C VAL A 201 12.06 8.63 -5.92
N VAL A 202 10.89 9.22 -6.18
CA VAL A 202 10.71 10.25 -7.23
C VAL A 202 11.68 11.42 -7.00
N MET A 203 11.75 11.95 -5.76
CA MET A 203 12.71 13.01 -5.43
C MET A 203 14.16 12.59 -5.65
N SER A 204 14.52 11.36 -5.31
CA SER A 204 15.87 10.83 -5.53
C SER A 204 16.20 10.69 -7.01
N ARG A 205 15.24 10.27 -7.85
CA ARG A 205 15.41 10.19 -9.31
C ARG A 205 15.56 11.57 -9.93
N LEU A 206 14.76 12.54 -9.51
CA LEU A 206 14.90 13.93 -9.95
C LEU A 206 16.29 14.45 -9.58
N GLN A 207 16.77 14.23 -8.36
CA GLN A 207 18.12 14.64 -7.96
C GLN A 207 19.21 13.95 -8.81
N GLN A 208 19.08 12.64 -9.05
CA GLN A 208 20.03 11.90 -9.89
C GLN A 208 20.05 12.44 -11.33
N SER A 209 18.88 12.78 -11.89
CA SER A 209 18.77 13.42 -13.21
C SER A 209 19.55 14.74 -13.24
N ASN A 210 19.43 15.57 -12.19
CA ASN A 210 20.21 16.80 -12.06
C ASN A 210 21.71 16.54 -12.05
N ASP A 211 22.15 15.57 -11.26
CA ASP A 211 23.57 15.28 -11.10
C ASP A 211 24.20 14.74 -12.39
N GLN A 212 23.41 14.10 -13.25
CA GLN A 212 23.86 13.51 -14.51
C GLN A 212 23.79 14.48 -15.71
N ARG A 213 22.69 15.24 -15.83
CA ARG A 213 22.42 16.07 -17.03
C ARG A 213 21.91 17.48 -16.73
N GLY A 214 21.73 17.83 -15.46
CA GLY A 214 21.03 19.05 -15.05
C GLY A 214 19.51 18.93 -15.22
N TRP A 215 18.77 19.70 -14.43
CA TRP A 215 17.32 19.79 -14.59
C TRP A 215 16.90 20.60 -15.83
N SER A 216 15.85 20.13 -16.51
CA SER A 216 15.02 21.02 -17.32
C SER A 216 14.25 22.00 -16.42
N ILE A 217 13.70 23.07 -17.00
CA ILE A 217 12.89 24.05 -16.27
C ILE A 217 11.71 23.36 -15.55
N ASP A 218 11.08 22.40 -16.22
CA ASP A 218 9.93 21.67 -15.66
C ASP A 218 10.36 20.72 -14.53
N GLU A 219 11.49 20.03 -14.67
CA GLU A 219 12.06 19.19 -13.62
C GLU A 219 12.47 20.01 -12.40
N GLU A 220 13.11 21.16 -12.62
CA GLU A 220 13.50 22.07 -11.55
C GLU A 220 12.28 22.59 -10.80
N PHE A 221 11.23 23.00 -11.52
CA PHE A 221 9.98 23.46 -10.91
C PHE A 221 9.35 22.36 -10.05
N LEU A 222 9.19 21.15 -10.61
CA LEU A 222 8.60 20.01 -9.90
C LEU A 222 9.42 19.65 -8.65
N ALA A 223 10.74 19.47 -8.80
CA ALA A 223 11.64 19.13 -7.70
C ALA A 223 11.63 20.20 -6.60
N SER A 224 11.64 21.49 -6.98
CA SER A 224 11.60 22.62 -6.06
C SER A 224 10.29 22.67 -5.26
N CYS A 225 9.15 22.50 -5.94
CA CYS A 225 7.84 22.44 -5.30
C CYS A 225 7.75 21.27 -4.32
N MET A 226 8.12 20.05 -4.77
CA MET A 226 8.12 18.86 -3.92
C MET A 226 9.04 19.06 -2.70
N ALA A 227 10.31 19.44 -2.87
CA ALA A 227 11.22 19.67 -1.75
C ALA A 227 10.67 20.67 -0.72
N LYS A 228 10.05 21.77 -1.18
CA LYS A 228 9.44 22.78 -0.31
C LYS A 228 8.20 22.27 0.44
N LEU A 229 7.40 21.37 -0.14
CA LEU A 229 6.22 20.81 0.53
C LEU A 229 6.58 20.09 1.84
N VAL A 230 7.77 19.51 1.94
CA VAL A 230 8.21 18.77 3.13
C VAL A 230 8.61 19.72 4.28
N THR A 231 9.15 20.89 3.96
CA THR A 231 9.83 21.78 4.92
C THR A 231 9.03 23.02 5.29
N THR A 232 7.98 23.35 4.53
CA THR A 232 7.24 24.60 4.69
C THR A 232 6.04 24.52 5.65
N SER A 233 5.49 25.67 6.02
CA SER A 233 4.27 25.75 6.84
C SER A 233 3.03 25.29 6.07
N LYS A 234 1.94 24.94 6.76
CA LYS A 234 0.69 24.50 6.10
C LYS A 234 0.23 25.49 5.04
N ASN A 235 0.11 26.78 5.38
CA ASN A 235 -0.42 27.80 4.46
C ASN A 235 0.46 27.94 3.21
N ARG A 236 1.78 28.01 3.40
CA ARG A 236 2.70 28.12 2.26
C ARG A 236 2.72 26.85 1.42
N GLY A 237 2.61 25.68 2.04
CA GLY A 237 2.49 24.40 1.33
C GLY A 237 1.21 24.31 0.49
N MET A 238 0.09 24.79 1.01
CA MET A 238 -1.16 24.87 0.23
C MET A 238 -1.04 25.84 -0.96
N MET A 239 -0.32 26.96 -0.80
CA MET A 239 -0.03 27.86 -1.93
C MET A 239 0.80 27.14 -3.01
N ILE A 240 1.81 26.36 -2.62
CA ILE A 240 2.62 25.57 -3.57
C ILE A 240 1.75 24.56 -4.32
N LEU A 241 0.88 23.82 -3.61
CA LEU A 241 -0.03 22.87 -4.26
C LEU A 241 -1.00 23.57 -5.22
N SER A 242 -1.49 24.76 -4.84
CA SER A 242 -2.33 25.58 -5.72
C SER A 242 -1.56 26.10 -6.94
N GLU A 243 -0.30 26.49 -6.78
CA GLU A 243 0.58 26.88 -7.88
C GLU A 243 0.79 25.70 -8.84
N MET A 244 1.15 24.53 -8.31
CA MET A 244 1.28 23.30 -9.11
C MET A 244 0.00 22.93 -9.87
N GLY A 245 -1.18 23.16 -9.27
CA GLY A 245 -2.47 22.87 -9.92
C GLY A 245 -2.85 23.87 -11.02
N ASN A 246 -2.30 25.09 -10.98
CA ASN A 246 -2.58 26.15 -11.95
C ASN A 246 -1.47 26.31 -13.00
N THR A 247 -0.29 25.73 -12.78
CA THR A 247 0.80 25.74 -13.76
C THR A 247 0.64 24.56 -14.73
N PRO A 248 0.32 24.82 -16.01
CA PRO A 248 0.15 23.77 -17.00
C PRO A 248 1.49 23.11 -17.34
N ILE A 249 1.42 21.83 -17.70
CA ILE A 249 2.54 21.06 -18.25
C ILE A 249 2.03 20.26 -19.44
N GLY A 250 2.83 20.17 -20.49
CA GLY A 250 2.48 19.49 -21.73
C GLY A 250 3.55 18.50 -22.20
N PRO A 251 3.37 17.96 -23.41
CA PRO A 251 4.34 17.05 -24.01
C PRO A 251 5.74 17.67 -24.12
N PRO A 252 6.82 16.89 -23.99
CA PRO A 252 6.82 15.43 -23.81
C PRO A 252 6.62 14.96 -22.36
N PHE A 253 6.54 15.86 -21.39
CA PHE A 253 6.59 15.51 -19.96
C PHE A 253 5.26 15.09 -19.36
N ALA A 254 4.13 15.48 -19.98
CA ALA A 254 2.80 15.07 -19.57
C ALA A 254 1.83 15.04 -20.76
N ILE A 255 0.67 14.42 -20.56
CA ILE A 255 -0.46 14.54 -21.48
C ILE A 255 -0.92 16.00 -21.59
N GLU A 256 -1.43 16.38 -22.77
CA GLU A 256 -1.94 17.72 -23.01
C GLU A 256 -3.07 18.09 -22.03
N GLY A 257 -3.07 19.33 -21.55
CA GLY A 257 -4.04 19.81 -20.56
C GLY A 257 -3.77 19.37 -19.12
N SER A 258 -2.60 18.78 -18.83
CA SER A 258 -2.18 18.44 -17.46
C SER A 258 -1.57 19.63 -16.72
N ASN A 259 -1.32 19.46 -15.43
CA ASN A 259 -0.64 20.43 -14.57
C ASN A 259 0.40 19.70 -13.69
N PHE A 260 1.27 20.47 -13.05
CA PHE A 260 2.33 19.90 -12.20
C PHE A 260 1.80 19.13 -10.99
N PHE A 261 0.59 19.45 -10.50
CA PHE A 261 -0.06 18.69 -9.43
C PHE A 261 -0.37 17.27 -9.89
N ASN A 262 -1.06 17.13 -11.03
CA ASN A 262 -1.42 15.85 -11.62
C ASN A 262 -0.19 15.06 -12.03
N LYS A 263 0.83 15.72 -12.61
CA LYS A 263 2.11 15.09 -12.92
C LYS A 263 2.76 14.51 -11.67
N ALA A 264 2.82 15.27 -10.57
CA ALA A 264 3.38 14.77 -9.31
C ALA A 264 2.62 13.56 -8.76
N VAL A 265 1.28 13.58 -8.78
CA VAL A 265 0.46 12.43 -8.37
C VAL A 265 0.75 11.22 -9.27
N SER A 266 0.82 11.43 -10.58
CA SER A 266 1.06 10.36 -11.55
C SER A 266 2.44 9.72 -11.36
N GLU A 267 3.50 10.51 -11.18
CA GLU A 267 4.86 10.01 -10.90
C GLU A 267 4.91 9.19 -9.61
N ILE A 268 4.28 9.71 -8.55
CA ILE A 268 4.23 9.01 -7.26
C ILE A 268 3.46 7.70 -7.42
N MET A 269 2.29 7.72 -8.07
CA MET A 269 1.48 6.52 -8.27
C MET A 269 2.20 5.47 -9.11
N HIS A 270 2.82 5.89 -10.22
CA HIS A 270 3.63 5.03 -11.08
C HIS A 270 4.73 4.34 -10.24
N GLU A 271 5.40 5.10 -9.37
CA GLU A 271 6.40 4.52 -8.47
C GLU A 271 5.82 3.64 -7.35
N MET A 272 4.61 3.93 -6.84
CA MET A 272 3.92 3.06 -5.89
C MET A 272 3.61 1.70 -6.51
N VAL A 273 3.09 1.68 -7.74
CA VAL A 273 2.83 0.44 -8.51
C VAL A 273 4.13 -0.31 -8.72
N GLY A 274 5.17 0.39 -9.18
CA GLY A 274 6.49 -0.16 -9.39
C GLY A 274 7.10 -0.80 -8.15
N THR A 275 7.00 -0.12 -7.01
CA THR A 275 7.44 -0.63 -5.72
C THR A 275 6.76 -1.96 -5.41
N LEU A 276 5.43 -2.04 -5.57
CA LEU A 276 4.69 -3.28 -5.31
C LEU A 276 5.13 -4.41 -6.24
N LEU A 277 5.31 -4.14 -7.54
CA LEU A 277 5.78 -5.15 -8.50
C LEU A 277 7.17 -5.69 -8.17
N ALA A 278 8.05 -4.85 -7.62
CA ALA A 278 9.42 -5.20 -7.32
C ALA A 278 9.60 -5.91 -5.96
N LEU A 279 8.54 -6.04 -5.15
CA LEU A 279 8.66 -6.65 -3.83
C LEU A 279 9.05 -8.14 -3.91
N PRO A 280 9.99 -8.60 -3.05
CA PRO A 280 10.45 -9.99 -3.04
C PRO A 280 9.49 -10.89 -2.24
N TYR A 281 8.22 -11.01 -2.68
CA TYR A 281 7.18 -11.73 -1.93
C TYR A 281 7.57 -13.16 -1.58
N PHE A 282 8.23 -13.89 -2.49
CA PHE A 282 8.64 -15.26 -2.24
C PHE A 282 9.71 -15.39 -1.15
N GLU A 283 10.71 -14.51 -1.13
CA GLU A 283 11.73 -14.51 -0.07
C GLU A 283 11.11 -14.19 1.28
N TRP A 284 10.09 -13.32 1.26
CA TRP A 284 9.34 -13.01 2.46
C TRP A 284 8.56 -14.23 2.97
N LEU A 285 7.82 -14.92 2.10
CA LEU A 285 7.11 -16.17 2.43
C LEU A 285 8.06 -17.21 3.05
N LYS A 286 9.24 -17.43 2.44
CA LYS A 286 10.26 -18.36 2.96
C LYS A 286 10.78 -17.99 4.34
N ASN A 287 10.98 -16.69 4.60
CA ASN A 287 11.50 -16.24 5.89
C ASN A 287 10.46 -16.38 7.00
N ILE A 288 9.17 -16.26 6.66
CA ILE A 288 8.08 -16.51 7.61
C ILE A 288 8.07 -17.98 8.05
N GLU A 289 8.08 -18.92 7.09
CA GLU A 289 8.11 -20.38 7.38
C GLU A 289 9.30 -20.79 8.27
N ARG A 290 10.45 -20.10 8.14
CA ARG A 290 11.65 -20.39 8.95
C ARG A 290 11.61 -19.80 10.36
N SER A 291 10.92 -18.67 10.54
CA SER A 291 10.81 -18.02 11.86
C SER A 291 9.88 -18.75 12.82
N GLU A 292 9.07 -19.68 12.32
CA GLU A 292 8.10 -20.47 13.10
C GLU A 292 8.60 -21.89 13.40
N ALA A 293 9.77 -22.29 12.86
CA ALA A 293 10.42 -23.57 13.12
C ALA A 293 11.43 -23.54 14.30
N HIS A 294 11.53 -22.41 15.00
CA HIS A 294 12.46 -22.14 16.11
C HIS A 294 11.73 -21.46 17.28
#